data_AF-A0A937R5W4-F1
#
_entry.id   AF-A0A937R5W4-F1
#
_cell.length_a   1.000
_cell.length_b   1.000
_cell.length_c   1.000
_cell.angle_alpha   90.00
_cell.angle_beta   90.00
_cell.angle_gamma   90.00
#
_symmetry.space_group_name_H-M   'P 1'
#
loop_
_entity.id
_entity.type
_entity.pdbx_description
1 polymer ?
#
loop_
_entity_poly.entity_id
_entity_poly.type
_entity_poly.pdbx_seq_one_letter_code
_entity_poly.pdbx_strand_id
1 'polypeptide(L)'
;MRWLTALTVLSSLSVGALAAETPERIRELAKREFGDRFGGLRGEKKVSKLVASVCRGCEFHRVLIKSRRPLEPGMPPGLAHHRLNYLAVGPKHAVAVRTPKDVVRFLDGLRIPVKNDLGALERCFVFAELTGGKLRTAIPRKKSLFRQYQQQKQDDWDLKLSGTVSGWDIALTLEVDRGIEYCVRCRLRIERAGAISITNQRVVYTYTMYE
;
A
#
# COMPACT_ATOMS: atom_id res chain seq x y z
N MET A 1 -48.45 27.05 -9.33
CA MET A 1 -47.89 26.27 -10.45
C MET A 1 -46.87 27.11 -11.21
N ARG A 2 -45.59 26.71 -11.21
CA ARG A 2 -44.65 26.63 -12.36
C ARG A 2 -43.18 26.79 -11.92
N TRP A 3 -42.50 25.63 -11.89
CA TRP A 3 -41.13 25.27 -12.35
C TRP A 3 -39.85 26.04 -11.98
N LEU A 4 -38.95 25.26 -11.36
CA LEU A 4 -37.47 25.19 -11.36
C LEU A 4 -36.65 25.90 -12.46
N THR A 5 -35.49 26.42 -12.05
CA THR A 5 -34.15 26.38 -12.71
C THR A 5 -33.12 26.71 -11.62
N ALA A 6 -32.24 25.85 -11.10
CA ALA A 6 -31.22 24.96 -11.65
C ALA A 6 -29.99 25.68 -12.28
N LEU A 7 -28.86 25.49 -11.60
CA LEU A 7 -27.45 25.49 -12.04
C LEU A 7 -26.81 26.77 -12.63
N THR A 8 -25.67 27.17 -12.05
CA THR A 8 -24.30 27.28 -12.65
C THR A 8 -23.43 28.12 -11.70
N VAL A 9 -22.13 27.93 -11.45
CA VAL A 9 -21.09 26.96 -11.83
C VAL A 9 -20.06 26.95 -10.68
N LEU A 10 -19.67 25.75 -10.26
CA LEU A 10 -18.42 25.48 -9.55
C LEU A 10 -17.25 25.67 -10.53
N SER A 11 -16.34 26.60 -10.31
CA SER A 11 -15.02 26.55 -10.94
C SER A 11 -14.03 27.50 -10.30
N SER A 12 -13.24 26.98 -9.36
CA SER A 12 -11.82 27.33 -9.19
C SER A 12 -11.21 26.56 -8.01
N LEU A 13 -11.17 25.23 -8.11
CA LEU A 13 -10.08 24.49 -7.46
C LEU A 13 -8.86 24.70 -8.35
N SER A 14 -8.11 25.76 -8.07
CA SER A 14 -6.74 25.90 -8.54
C SER A 14 -5.97 24.68 -8.03
N VAL A 15 -5.79 23.69 -8.91
CA VAL A 15 -4.79 22.64 -8.73
C VAL A 15 -3.47 23.37 -8.82
N GLY A 16 -2.97 23.86 -7.67
CA GLY A 16 -1.59 24.30 -7.58
C GLY A 16 -0.74 23.11 -7.99
N ALA A 17 -0.06 23.25 -9.14
CA ALA A 17 0.98 22.31 -9.51
C ALA A 17 1.97 22.27 -8.33
N LEU A 18 2.18 21.08 -7.77
CA LEU A 18 3.26 20.89 -6.82
C LEU A 18 4.54 21.33 -7.53
N ALA A 19 5.26 22.30 -6.97
CA ALA A 19 6.63 22.51 -7.40
C ALA A 19 7.37 21.20 -7.11
N ALA A 20 7.87 20.53 -8.15
CA ALA A 20 8.64 19.31 -7.98
C ALA A 20 9.81 19.59 -7.04
N GLU A 21 9.92 18.82 -5.97
CA GLU A 21 10.96 19.01 -4.97
C GLU A 21 12.33 18.67 -5.58
N THR A 22 13.37 19.41 -5.20
CA THR A 22 14.72 19.13 -5.72
C THR A 22 15.23 17.78 -5.22
N PRO A 23 16.06 17.06 -6.00
CA PRO A 23 16.64 15.78 -5.57
C PRO A 23 17.36 15.86 -4.21
N GLU A 24 18.02 16.98 -3.93
CA GLU A 24 18.70 17.27 -2.67
C GLU A 24 17.71 17.34 -1.51
N ARG A 25 16.59 18.05 -1.71
CA ARG A 25 15.53 18.16 -0.71
C ARG A 25 14.87 16.82 -0.42
N ILE A 26 14.63 16.01 -1.45
CA ILE A 26 14.13 14.65 -1.29
C ILE A 26 15.09 13.79 -0.46
N ARG A 27 16.41 13.92 -0.67
CA ARG A 27 17.42 13.22 0.13
C ARG A 27 17.41 13.67 1.58
N GLU A 28 17.28 14.96 1.86
CA GLU A 28 17.17 15.49 3.23
C GLU A 28 15.92 14.96 3.94
N LEU A 29 14.76 15.02 3.28
CA LEU A 29 13.51 14.50 3.82
C LEU A 29 13.61 12.98 4.07
N ALA A 30 14.18 12.23 3.13
CA ALA A 30 14.41 10.80 3.30
C ALA A 30 15.36 10.52 4.48
N LYS A 31 16.45 11.28 4.64
CA LYS A 31 17.32 11.15 5.82
C LYS A 31 16.59 11.43 7.12
N ARG A 32 15.72 12.45 7.15
CA ARG A 32 14.90 12.77 8.34
C ARG A 32 13.95 11.64 8.71
N GLU A 33 13.23 11.08 7.73
CA GLU A 33 12.21 10.06 7.99
C GLU A 33 12.79 8.64 8.19
N PHE A 34 13.91 8.32 7.54
CA PHE A 34 14.53 6.99 7.59
C PHE A 34 15.73 6.91 8.56
N GLY A 35 16.29 8.04 8.98
CA GLY A 35 17.44 8.14 9.89
C GLY A 35 18.67 7.39 9.36
N ASP A 36 19.40 6.74 10.27
CA ASP A 36 20.62 5.98 9.97
C ASP A 36 20.39 4.80 9.02
N ARG A 37 19.13 4.38 8.85
CA ARG A 37 18.75 3.32 7.90
C ARG A 37 18.67 3.83 6.48
N PHE A 38 18.79 5.13 6.21
CA PHE A 38 18.78 5.66 4.85
C PHE A 38 19.99 5.15 4.05
N GLY A 39 19.71 4.39 2.99
CA GLY A 39 20.68 3.81 2.07
C GLY A 39 20.90 4.61 0.80
N GLY A 40 19.99 5.53 0.49
CA GLY A 40 19.98 6.29 -0.76
C GLY A 40 18.61 6.28 -1.44
N LEU A 41 18.50 6.98 -2.57
CA LEU A 41 17.36 6.89 -3.47
C LEU A 41 17.71 5.90 -4.58
N ARG A 42 16.79 5.00 -4.95
CA ARG A 42 16.93 4.19 -6.16
C ARG A 42 16.21 4.88 -7.32
N GLY A 43 16.77 4.75 -8.53
CA GLY A 43 16.17 5.25 -9.77
C GLY A 43 14.70 4.85 -9.93
N GLU A 44 13.98 5.59 -10.77
CA GLU A 44 12.52 5.60 -10.83
C GLU A 44 11.92 4.21 -11.10
N LYS A 45 11.40 3.57 -10.05
CA LYS A 45 10.28 2.67 -10.22
C LYS A 45 9.03 3.49 -9.92
N LYS A 46 8.40 4.01 -10.97
CA LYS A 46 7.16 4.77 -10.86
C LYS A 46 6.07 3.88 -10.26
N VAL A 47 5.29 4.46 -9.36
CA VAL A 47 4.04 3.85 -8.91
C VAL A 47 3.09 3.70 -10.11
N SER A 48 2.14 2.79 -10.02
CA SER A 48 1.15 2.57 -11.06
C SER A 48 0.28 3.80 -11.28
N LYS A 49 -0.35 3.86 -12.47
CA LYS A 49 -1.34 4.90 -12.80
C LYS A 49 -2.49 4.94 -11.77
N LEU A 50 -2.85 3.79 -11.19
CA LEU A 50 -3.88 3.72 -10.17
C LEU A 50 -3.44 4.43 -8.89
N VAL A 51 -2.23 4.15 -8.39
CA VAL A 51 -1.68 4.84 -7.21
C VAL A 51 -1.58 6.34 -7.47
N ALA A 52 -1.08 6.75 -8.63
CA ALA A 52 -0.98 8.16 -8.99
C ALA A 52 -2.36 8.85 -9.09
N SER A 53 -3.38 8.13 -9.57
CA SER A 53 -4.76 8.64 -9.67
C SER A 53 -5.46 8.77 -8.33
N VAL A 54 -5.23 7.83 -7.40
CA VAL A 54 -5.81 7.86 -6.05
C VAL A 54 -5.06 8.84 -5.15
N CYS A 55 -3.73 8.89 -5.24
CA CYS A 55 -2.88 9.74 -4.41
C CYS A 55 -2.49 11.02 -5.16
N ARG A 56 -3.47 11.75 -5.71
CA ARG A 56 -3.20 12.95 -6.52
C ARG A 56 -2.42 13.99 -5.72
N GLY A 57 -1.45 14.61 -6.39
CA GLY A 57 -0.59 15.62 -5.77
C GLY A 57 0.47 15.05 -4.81
N CYS A 58 0.67 13.73 -4.81
CA CYS A 58 1.79 13.09 -4.12
C CYS A 58 2.84 12.60 -5.12
N GLU A 59 4.09 12.92 -4.86
CA GLU A 59 5.24 12.31 -5.52
C GLU A 59 5.76 11.14 -4.67
N PHE A 60 6.16 10.05 -5.33
CA PHE A 60 6.65 8.86 -4.65
C PHE A 60 8.09 8.58 -5.05
N HIS A 61 8.98 8.63 -4.07
CA HIS A 61 10.40 8.34 -4.26
C HIS A 61 10.76 7.03 -3.59
N ARG A 62 11.35 6.11 -4.36
CA ARG A 62 11.80 4.84 -3.81
C ARG A 62 13.08 5.03 -2.98
N VAL A 63 13.03 4.59 -1.74
CA VAL A 63 14.14 4.68 -0.79
C VAL A 63 14.80 3.33 -0.63
N LEU A 64 16.13 3.29 -0.71
CA LEU A 64 16.93 2.14 -0.29
C LEU A 64 17.15 2.25 1.22
N ILE A 65 16.93 1.17 1.95
CA ILE A 65 17.23 1.10 3.38
C ILE A 65 18.39 0.16 3.67
N LYS A 66 19.29 0.57 4.55
CA LYS A 66 20.36 -0.26 5.14
C LYS A 66 19.76 -1.03 6.31
N SER A 67 19.09 -2.16 6.07
CA SER A 67 18.62 -3.04 7.16
C SER A 67 19.08 -4.46 6.91
N ARG A 68 19.82 -5.05 7.87
CA ARG A 68 20.13 -6.49 7.92
C ARG A 68 19.13 -7.31 8.75
N ARG A 69 18.16 -6.65 9.40
CA ARG A 69 17.17 -7.28 10.31
C ARG A 69 15.76 -7.29 9.69
N PRO A 70 14.93 -8.30 10.00
CA PRO A 70 13.50 -8.30 9.69
C PRO A 70 12.84 -7.00 10.17
N LEU A 71 12.00 -6.39 9.33
CA LEU A 71 11.29 -5.15 9.68
C LEU A 71 10.05 -5.39 10.55
N GLU A 72 9.57 -6.62 10.63
CA GLU A 72 8.39 -7.03 11.40
C GLU A 72 8.60 -8.44 11.99
N PRO A 73 7.98 -8.72 13.16
CA PRO A 73 7.93 -10.07 13.72
C PRO A 73 7.31 -11.08 12.74
N GLY A 74 7.88 -12.28 12.63
CA GLY A 74 7.39 -13.34 11.76
C GLY A 74 7.82 -13.23 10.29
N MET A 75 8.63 -12.23 9.91
CA MET A 75 9.34 -12.25 8.63
C MET A 75 10.56 -13.18 8.69
N PRO A 76 10.76 -14.08 7.71
CA PRO A 76 11.98 -14.85 7.60
C PRO A 76 13.24 -13.95 7.52
N PRO A 77 14.38 -14.36 8.11
CA PRO A 77 15.65 -13.66 7.95
C PRO A 77 16.04 -13.57 6.47
N GLY A 78 16.65 -12.45 6.06
CA GLY A 78 17.04 -12.20 4.66
C GLY A 78 15.96 -11.55 3.78
N LEU A 79 14.67 -11.63 4.14
CA LEU A 79 13.59 -11.05 3.33
C LEU A 79 13.36 -9.54 3.51
N ALA A 80 13.96 -8.94 4.55
CA ALA A 80 13.82 -7.52 4.85
C ALA A 80 14.28 -6.60 3.71
N HIS A 81 15.15 -7.11 2.83
CA HIS A 81 15.76 -6.36 1.73
C HIS A 81 14.82 -6.15 0.53
N HIS A 82 13.72 -6.90 0.42
CA HIS A 82 12.90 -6.94 -0.79
C HIS A 82 11.64 -6.08 -0.74
N ARG A 83 11.27 -5.54 0.43
CA ARG A 83 10.13 -4.61 0.54
C ARG A 83 10.42 -3.28 -0.16
N LEU A 84 9.43 -2.78 -0.90
CA LEU A 84 9.47 -1.44 -1.45
C LEU A 84 9.28 -0.45 -0.30
N ASN A 85 10.22 0.48 -0.15
CA ASN A 85 10.10 1.60 0.77
C ASN A 85 9.92 2.86 -0.07
N TYR A 86 8.92 3.67 0.28
CA TYR A 86 8.66 4.94 -0.40
C TYR A 86 8.78 6.10 0.58
N LEU A 87 9.25 7.22 0.07
CA LEU A 87 8.95 8.54 0.61
C LEU A 87 7.81 9.10 -0.24
N ALA A 88 6.63 9.26 0.35
CA ALA A 88 5.51 9.95 -0.28
C ALA A 88 5.60 11.44 0.09
N VAL A 89 5.66 12.31 -0.90
CA VAL A 89 5.83 13.76 -0.73
C VAL A 89 4.59 14.45 -1.29
N GLY A 90 3.77 15.00 -0.39
CA GLY A 90 2.60 15.79 -0.73
C GLY A 90 2.81 17.28 -0.46
N PRO A 91 1.80 18.12 -0.73
CA PRO A 91 1.93 19.59 -0.70
C PRO A 91 2.30 20.19 0.66
N LYS A 92 2.09 19.45 1.75
CA LYS A 92 2.28 19.94 3.13
C LYS A 92 3.05 18.96 4.02
N HIS A 93 3.45 17.80 3.50
CA HIS A 93 4.07 16.76 4.32
C HIS A 93 4.83 15.74 3.47
N ALA A 94 5.84 15.13 4.08
CA ALA A 94 6.51 13.95 3.56
C ALA A 94 6.32 12.81 4.57
N VAL A 95 5.96 11.62 4.10
CA VAL A 95 5.70 10.44 4.93
C VAL A 95 6.53 9.28 4.42
N ALA A 96 7.29 8.65 5.32
CA ALA A 96 7.93 7.37 5.04
C ALA A 96 6.91 6.24 5.10
N VAL A 97 6.77 5.54 3.97
CA VAL A 97 5.91 4.37 3.81
C VAL A 97 6.79 3.11 3.84
N ARG A 98 6.83 2.45 5.00
CA ARG A 98 7.73 1.30 5.28
C ARG A 98 6.97 0.03 5.66
N THR A 99 5.86 0.23 6.37
CA THR A 99 5.05 -0.85 6.94
C THR A 99 3.60 -0.71 6.46
N PRO A 100 2.80 -1.78 6.52
CA PRO A 100 1.35 -1.70 6.31
C PRO A 100 0.68 -0.61 7.16
N LYS A 101 1.14 -0.40 8.41
CA LYS A 101 0.64 0.67 9.28
C LYS A 101 0.95 2.07 8.75
N ASP A 102 2.14 2.28 8.18
CA ASP A 102 2.50 3.56 7.55
C ASP A 102 1.63 3.80 6.31
N VAL A 103 1.35 2.76 5.50
CA VAL A 103 0.45 2.85 4.34
C VAL A 103 -0.96 3.24 4.77
N VAL A 104 -1.51 2.60 5.81
CA VAL A 104 -2.83 2.96 6.36
C VAL A 104 -2.85 4.43 6.78
N ARG A 105 -1.90 4.85 7.62
CA ARG A 105 -1.82 6.23 8.10
C ARG A 105 -1.73 7.24 6.95
N PHE A 106 -0.95 6.92 5.93
CA PHE A 106 -0.83 7.75 4.73
C PHE A 106 -2.16 7.86 3.98
N LEU A 107 -2.80 6.72 3.67
CA LEU A 107 -4.05 6.68 2.92
C LEU A 107 -5.23 7.33 3.68
N ASP A 108 -5.28 7.17 5.00
CA ASP A 108 -6.25 7.83 5.88
C ASP A 108 -6.08 9.36 5.84
N GLY A 109 -4.82 9.82 5.81
CA GLY A 109 -4.48 11.24 5.71
C GLY A 109 -4.99 11.91 4.44
N LEU A 110 -5.21 11.14 3.36
CA LEU A 110 -5.76 11.68 2.11
C LEU A 110 -7.24 12.06 2.22
N ARG A 111 -7.99 11.47 3.18
CA ARG A 111 -9.43 11.72 3.42
C ARG A 111 -10.29 11.63 2.15
N ILE A 112 -9.98 10.67 1.27
CA ILE A 112 -10.70 10.48 0.00
C ILE A 112 -11.83 9.47 0.22
N PRO A 113 -13.11 9.87 0.13
CA PRO A 113 -14.24 8.97 0.35
C PRO A 113 -14.31 7.83 -0.67
N VAL A 114 -14.85 6.70 -0.24
CA VAL A 114 -15.09 5.51 -1.08
C VAL A 114 -16.59 5.35 -1.29
N LYS A 115 -17.01 5.36 -2.57
CA LYS A 115 -18.44 5.42 -2.93
C LYS A 115 -19.07 4.05 -3.14
N ASN A 116 -18.30 3.09 -3.63
CA ASN A 116 -18.77 1.79 -4.09
C ASN A 116 -17.67 0.72 -3.96
N ASP A 117 -18.04 -0.52 -4.25
CA ASP A 117 -17.15 -1.70 -4.17
C ASP A 117 -15.91 -1.55 -5.06
N LEU A 118 -16.05 -0.95 -6.24
CA LEU A 118 -14.92 -0.67 -7.13
C LEU A 118 -13.88 0.25 -6.47
N GLY A 119 -14.32 1.35 -5.84
CA GLY A 119 -13.42 2.25 -5.13
C GLY A 119 -12.75 1.60 -3.91
N ALA A 120 -13.45 0.67 -3.24
CA ALA A 120 -12.89 -0.10 -2.13
C ALA A 120 -11.81 -1.08 -2.64
N LEU A 121 -12.07 -1.73 -3.78
CA LEU A 121 -11.11 -2.59 -4.46
C LEU A 121 -9.88 -1.82 -4.96
N GLU A 122 -10.06 -0.67 -5.60
CA GLU A 122 -8.97 0.23 -6.01
C GLU A 122 -8.08 0.59 -4.82
N ARG A 123 -8.70 0.86 -3.66
CA ARG A 123 -7.95 1.16 -2.44
C ARG A 123 -7.11 -0.02 -1.96
N CYS A 124 -7.62 -1.25 -2.09
CA CYS A 124 -6.85 -2.46 -1.79
C CYS A 124 -5.65 -2.63 -2.73
N PHE A 125 -5.80 -2.33 -4.02
CA PHE A 125 -4.68 -2.36 -4.96
C PHE A 125 -3.61 -1.31 -4.63
N VAL A 126 -4.03 -0.09 -4.28
CA VAL A 126 -3.10 0.96 -3.83
C VAL A 126 -2.37 0.54 -2.56
N PHE A 127 -3.08 -0.01 -1.58
CA PHE A 127 -2.49 -0.55 -0.36
C PHE A 127 -1.47 -1.66 -0.65
N ALA A 128 -1.84 -2.63 -1.50
CA ALA A 128 -0.97 -3.73 -1.92
C ALA A 128 0.33 -3.21 -2.54
N GLU A 129 0.23 -2.27 -3.48
CA GLU A 129 1.40 -1.73 -4.17
C GLU A 129 2.32 -0.93 -3.24
N LEU A 130 1.74 -0.07 -2.39
CA LEU A 130 2.50 0.77 -1.46
C LEU A 130 3.16 -0.05 -0.33
N THR A 131 2.60 -1.21 0.04
CA THR A 131 3.27 -2.17 0.93
C THR A 131 4.40 -2.95 0.24
N GLY A 132 4.61 -2.73 -1.06
CA GLY A 132 5.55 -3.49 -1.89
C GLY A 132 5.05 -4.87 -2.29
N GLY A 133 3.80 -5.19 -1.98
CA GLY A 133 3.16 -6.44 -2.34
C GLY A 133 2.43 -6.38 -3.68
N LYS A 134 1.87 -7.53 -4.05
CA LYS A 134 0.92 -7.68 -5.15
C LYS A 134 -0.27 -8.48 -4.66
N LEU A 135 -1.47 -8.04 -5.02
CA LEU A 135 -2.66 -8.81 -4.69
C LEU A 135 -2.57 -10.19 -5.38
N ARG A 136 -2.76 -11.24 -4.59
CA ARG A 136 -2.74 -12.63 -5.04
C ARG A 136 -4.14 -13.21 -4.93
N THR A 137 -4.63 -13.79 -6.02
CA THR A 137 -5.97 -14.38 -6.13
C THR A 137 -5.95 -15.88 -6.36
N ALA A 138 -4.76 -16.50 -6.44
CA ALA A 138 -4.61 -17.92 -6.69
C ALA A 138 -3.51 -18.51 -5.80
N ILE A 139 -3.76 -19.74 -5.29
CA ILE A 139 -2.77 -20.50 -4.53
C ILE A 139 -1.52 -20.72 -5.40
N PRO A 140 -0.32 -20.46 -4.88
CA PRO A 140 0.92 -20.95 -5.47
C PRO A 140 0.89 -22.49 -5.65
N ARG A 141 1.34 -22.99 -6.80
CA ARG A 141 1.27 -24.43 -7.12
C ARG A 141 2.31 -25.28 -6.37
N LYS A 142 3.27 -24.65 -5.68
CA LYS A 142 4.41 -25.32 -5.04
C LYS A 142 4.18 -25.47 -3.53
N LYS A 143 4.73 -26.54 -2.93
CA LYS A 143 4.61 -26.82 -1.49
C LYS A 143 5.64 -26.01 -0.68
N SER A 144 5.23 -25.52 0.50
CA SER A 144 6.13 -24.83 1.45
C SER A 144 7.25 -25.76 1.92
N LEU A 145 8.49 -25.25 1.96
CA LEU A 145 9.63 -25.94 2.57
C LEU A 145 9.67 -25.77 4.09
N PHE A 146 8.97 -24.77 4.63
CA PHE A 146 8.94 -24.45 6.04
C PHE A 146 7.67 -25.01 6.69
N ARG A 147 7.83 -25.98 7.59
CA ARG A 147 6.73 -26.69 8.27
C ARG A 147 5.91 -25.81 9.21
N GLN A 148 6.46 -24.68 9.67
CA GLN A 148 5.79 -23.75 10.58
C GLN A 148 4.74 -22.85 9.90
N TYR A 149 4.74 -22.77 8.57
CA TYR A 149 3.76 -21.98 7.82
C TYR A 149 2.66 -22.86 7.27
N GLN A 150 1.41 -22.47 7.55
CA GLN A 150 0.24 -23.30 7.31
C GLN A 150 -0.27 -23.14 5.88
N GLN A 151 -0.31 -24.24 5.13
CA GLN A 151 -1.06 -24.31 3.88
C GLN A 151 -2.55 -24.02 4.14
N GLN A 152 -3.05 -22.93 3.55
CA GLN A 152 -4.45 -22.49 3.56
C GLN A 152 -5.25 -23.15 2.41
N LYS A 153 -6.59 -23.14 2.51
CA LYS A 153 -7.51 -23.67 1.48
C LYS A 153 -7.70 -22.65 0.35
N GLN A 154 -8.18 -23.05 -0.84
CA GLN A 154 -8.40 -22.11 -1.97
C GLN A 154 -9.31 -20.94 -1.59
N ASP A 155 -10.41 -21.22 -0.90
CA ASP A 155 -11.35 -20.20 -0.42
C ASP A 155 -10.73 -19.18 0.54
N ASP A 156 -9.54 -19.46 1.08
CA ASP A 156 -8.80 -18.55 1.94
C ASP A 156 -7.93 -17.56 1.17
N TRP A 157 -7.73 -17.78 -0.13
CA TRP A 157 -6.91 -16.93 -1.00
C TRP A 157 -7.71 -15.95 -1.82
N ASP A 158 -8.97 -16.29 -2.09
CA ASP A 158 -9.84 -15.41 -2.85
C ASP A 158 -10.00 -14.07 -2.15
N LEU A 159 -9.97 -13.02 -2.94
CA LEU A 159 -10.34 -11.69 -2.47
C LEU A 159 -11.82 -11.74 -2.09
N LYS A 160 -12.13 -11.51 -0.82
CA LYS A 160 -13.50 -11.40 -0.32
C LYS A 160 -13.78 -9.96 0.05
N LEU A 161 -14.80 -9.37 -0.57
CA LEU A 161 -15.29 -8.05 -0.27
C LEU A 161 -16.73 -8.18 0.24
N SER A 162 -16.98 -7.66 1.44
CA SER A 162 -18.30 -7.66 2.06
C SER A 162 -18.69 -6.23 2.39
N GLY A 163 -19.66 -5.71 1.63
CA GLY A 163 -20.23 -4.38 1.87
C GLY A 163 -21.09 -4.35 3.14
N THR A 164 -21.06 -3.22 3.83
CA THR A 164 -21.84 -2.92 5.04
C THR A 164 -22.43 -1.51 4.93
N VAL A 165 -23.28 -1.13 5.88
CA VAL A 165 -23.84 0.23 5.93
C VAL A 165 -22.73 1.30 6.01
N SER A 166 -21.70 1.07 6.83
CA SER A 166 -20.63 2.04 7.10
C SER A 166 -19.37 1.90 6.23
N GLY A 167 -19.25 0.85 5.42
CA GLY A 167 -18.04 0.60 4.64
C GLY A 167 -17.92 -0.84 4.14
N TRP A 168 -16.70 -1.34 4.04
CA TRP A 168 -16.36 -2.66 3.51
C TRP A 168 -15.39 -3.40 4.42
N ASP A 169 -15.63 -4.69 4.60
CA ASP A 169 -14.66 -5.63 5.14
C ASP A 169 -14.04 -6.41 3.99
N ILE A 170 -12.72 -6.42 3.93
CA ILE A 170 -11.98 -6.99 2.81
C ILE A 170 -10.93 -7.96 3.32
N ALA A 171 -11.02 -9.22 2.92
CA ALA A 171 -9.99 -10.21 3.14
C ALA A 171 -9.20 -10.40 1.84
N LEU A 172 -7.88 -10.23 1.94
CA LEU A 172 -6.99 -10.25 0.78
C LEU A 172 -5.65 -10.89 1.11
N THR A 173 -4.97 -11.40 0.09
CA THR A 173 -3.62 -11.97 0.22
C THR A 173 -2.63 -11.16 -0.62
N LEU A 174 -1.51 -10.78 0.00
CA LEU A 174 -0.43 -10.03 -0.63
C LEU A 174 0.79 -10.92 -0.82
N GLU A 175 1.23 -11.07 -2.06
CA GLU A 175 2.55 -11.59 -2.43
C GLU A 175 3.58 -10.46 -2.26
N VAL A 176 4.44 -10.57 -1.25
CA VAL A 176 5.39 -9.53 -0.83
C VAL A 176 6.80 -9.80 -1.37
N ASP A 177 7.13 -11.05 -1.72
CA ASP A 177 8.37 -11.42 -2.40
C ASP A 177 8.12 -12.52 -3.44
N ARG A 178 8.64 -12.34 -4.66
CA ARG A 178 8.50 -13.28 -5.79
C ARG A 178 9.49 -14.43 -5.76
N GLY A 179 10.68 -14.20 -5.21
CA GLY A 179 11.73 -15.20 -5.10
C GLY A 179 11.41 -16.20 -4.01
N ILE A 180 10.93 -15.70 -2.85
CA ILE A 180 10.63 -16.52 -1.67
C ILE A 180 9.10 -16.66 -1.43
N GLU A 181 8.28 -16.43 -2.47
CA GLU A 181 6.81 -16.59 -2.49
C GLU A 181 6.17 -16.29 -1.12
N TYR A 182 6.57 -15.16 -0.56
CA TYR A 182 6.19 -14.74 0.78
C TYR A 182 4.82 -14.07 0.70
N CYS A 183 3.80 -14.70 1.30
CA CYS A 183 2.44 -14.20 1.30
C CYS A 183 1.95 -13.84 2.70
N VAL A 184 1.34 -12.66 2.78
CA VAL A 184 0.66 -12.16 3.98
C VAL A 184 -0.82 -12.07 3.71
N ARG A 185 -1.62 -12.70 4.57
CA ARG A 185 -3.07 -12.53 4.55
C ARG A 185 -3.45 -11.37 5.44
N CYS A 186 -4.18 -10.42 4.88
CA CYS A 186 -4.64 -9.23 5.57
C CYS A 186 -6.17 -9.19 5.56
N ARG A 187 -6.74 -8.66 6.65
CA ARG A 187 -8.11 -8.17 6.67
C ARG A 187 -8.07 -6.66 6.85
N LEU A 188 -8.72 -5.95 5.94
CA LEU A 188 -8.86 -4.51 5.95
C LEU A 188 -10.31 -4.13 6.22
N ARG A 189 -10.51 -3.10 7.03
CA ARG A 189 -11.75 -2.34 7.10
C ARG A 189 -11.55 -1.07 6.28
N ILE A 190 -12.47 -0.76 5.36
CA ILE A 190 -12.48 0.50 4.62
C ILE A 190 -13.81 1.19 4.87
N GLU A 191 -13.79 2.34 5.50
CA GLU A 191 -14.98 3.14 5.76
C GLU A 191 -15.38 3.95 4.52
N ARG A 192 -16.67 4.29 4.40
CA ARG A 192 -17.16 5.18 3.32
C ARG A 192 -16.48 6.55 3.32
N ALA A 193 -16.08 7.04 4.49
CA ALA A 193 -15.30 8.26 4.64
C ALA A 193 -13.87 8.15 4.07
N GLY A 194 -13.41 6.93 3.78
CA GLY A 194 -12.09 6.66 3.20
C GLY A 194 -11.05 6.16 4.18
N ALA A 195 -11.37 6.11 5.48
CA ALA A 195 -10.47 5.56 6.50
C ALA A 195 -10.28 4.05 6.32
N ILE A 196 -9.07 3.58 6.58
CA ILE A 196 -8.62 2.20 6.41
C ILE A 196 -8.07 1.72 7.75
N SER A 197 -8.31 0.47 8.10
CA SER A 197 -7.58 -0.16 9.21
C SER A 197 -7.29 -1.63 8.91
N ILE A 198 -6.18 -2.12 9.46
CA ILE A 198 -5.82 -3.54 9.39
C ILE A 198 -6.43 -4.21 10.62
N THR A 199 -7.41 -5.07 10.42
CA THR A 199 -8.10 -5.78 11.52
C THR A 199 -7.44 -7.11 11.83
N ASN A 200 -6.74 -7.70 10.88
CA ASN A 200 -5.94 -8.91 11.09
C ASN A 200 -4.81 -9.00 10.05
N GLN A 201 -3.64 -9.48 10.46
CA GLN A 201 -2.52 -9.78 9.57
C GLN A 201 -1.87 -11.10 10.00
N ARG A 202 -1.76 -12.05 9.07
CA ARG A 202 -1.16 -13.36 9.31
C ARG A 202 -0.22 -13.76 8.18
N VAL A 203 0.97 -14.27 8.54
CA VAL A 203 1.86 -14.92 7.58
C VAL A 203 1.31 -16.30 7.24
N VAL A 204 1.12 -16.57 5.95
CA VAL A 204 0.47 -17.81 5.49
C VAL A 204 1.37 -18.68 4.62
N TYR A 205 2.28 -18.11 3.81
CA TYR A 205 3.16 -18.88 2.92
C TYR A 205 4.52 -18.22 2.73
N THR A 206 5.60 -19.00 2.64
CA THR A 206 6.96 -18.56 2.25
C THR A 206 7.64 -19.71 1.47
N TYR A 207 7.86 -19.63 0.15
CA TYR A 207 8.55 -20.67 -0.66
C TYR A 207 9.62 -20.11 -1.63
N THR A 208 10.72 -20.87 -1.79
CA THR A 208 11.95 -20.70 -2.61
C THR A 208 13.04 -19.77 -2.11
N MET A 209 14.16 -20.34 -1.69
CA MET A 209 15.43 -19.86 -2.23
C MET A 209 15.66 -20.69 -3.48
N TYR A 210 15.91 -20.04 -4.62
CA TYR A 210 16.28 -20.74 -5.86
C TYR A 210 17.57 -21.56 -5.61
N GLU A 211 17.64 -22.78 -6.16
CA GLU A 211 18.91 -23.31 -6.65
C GLU A 211 19.26 -22.60 -7.96
#